data_AF-A0A2G2PJ08-F1
#
_entry.id   AF-A0A2G2PJ08-F1
#
_cell.length_a   1.000
_cell.length_b   1.000
_cell.length_c   1.000
_cell.angle_alpha   90.00
_cell.angle_beta   90.00
_cell.angle_gamma   90.00
#
_symmetry.space_group_name_H-M   'P 1'
#
loop_
_entity.id
_entity.type
_entity.pdbx_description
1 polymer ?
#
loop_
_entity_poly.entity_id
_entity_poly.type
_entity_poly.pdbx_seq_one_letter_code
_entity_poly.pdbx_strand_id
1 'polypeptide(L)'
;MLNTKVLNKKIATTEEGIFYKEVINDKGNTVDKVYLLRYRENFMDKQITIGREKSGFNLKMCKAKRITILSKIQNGEYTGKNIKLLLAKYLINI
;
A
#
# COMPACT_ATOMS: atom_id res chain seq x y z
N MET A 1 17.73 -17.71 -9.87
CA MET A 1 16.73 -16.71 -9.41
C MET A 1 16.60 -16.86 -7.91
N LEU A 2 16.69 -15.78 -7.13
CA LEU A 2 16.43 -15.83 -5.69
C LEU A 2 14.92 -15.99 -5.51
N ASN A 3 14.48 -17.05 -4.83
CA ASN A 3 13.09 -17.18 -4.46
C ASN A 3 12.79 -16.17 -3.36
N THR A 4 11.63 -15.52 -3.47
CA THR A 4 11.18 -14.53 -2.50
C THR A 4 9.74 -14.81 -2.12
N LYS A 5 9.41 -14.64 -0.83
CA LYS A 5 8.04 -14.76 -0.33
C LYS A 5 7.64 -13.52 0.46
N VAL A 6 6.39 -13.10 0.27
CA VAL A 6 5.79 -12.02 1.06
C VAL A 6 5.27 -12.62 2.36
N LEU A 7 5.70 -12.09 3.50
CA LEU A 7 5.20 -12.50 4.80
C LEU A 7 3.77 -11.99 5.02
N ASN A 8 2.92 -12.82 5.63
CA ASN A 8 1.54 -12.44 5.93
C ASN A 8 1.44 -11.41 7.06
N LYS A 9 2.45 -11.35 7.94
CA LYS A 9 2.51 -10.42 9.06
C LYS A 9 2.53 -8.97 8.55
N LYS A 10 1.57 -8.18 9.03
CA LYS A 10 1.51 -6.73 8.80
C LYS A 10 2.25 -6.03 9.93
N ILE A 11 3.15 -5.13 9.58
CA ILE A 11 3.92 -4.32 10.52
C ILE A 11 3.44 -2.88 10.38
N ALA A 12 3.07 -2.25 11.49
CA ALA A 12 2.67 -0.84 11.51
C ALA A 12 3.89 0.06 11.27
N THR A 13 3.67 1.16 10.57
CA THR A 13 4.67 2.22 10.43
C THR A 13 4.43 3.30 11.47
N THR A 14 5.28 4.33 11.48
CA THR A 14 5.05 5.55 12.28
C THR A 14 3.85 6.37 11.80
N GLU A 15 3.35 6.11 10.59
CA GLU A 15 2.20 6.81 10.01
C GLU A 15 0.91 6.00 10.18
N GLU A 16 -0.13 6.67 10.67
CA GLU A 16 -1.41 6.04 10.98
C GLU A 16 -2.08 5.44 9.73
N GLY A 17 -2.55 4.20 9.87
CA GLY A 17 -3.22 3.48 8.79
C GLY A 17 -2.29 3.04 7.66
N ILE A 18 -0.96 3.16 7.82
CA ILE A 18 0.04 2.67 6.87
C ILE A 18 0.79 1.49 7.49
N PHE A 19 0.81 0.39 6.75
CA PHE A 19 1.45 -0.86 7.13
C PHE A 19 2.41 -1.31 6.04
N TYR A 20 3.30 -2.23 6.37
CA TYR A 20 4.04 -2.98 5.39
C TYR A 20 4.05 -4.48 5.71
N LYS A 21 4.27 -5.28 4.67
CA LYS A 21 4.64 -6.69 4.76
C LYS A 21 6.07 -6.83 4.27
N GLU A 22 6.88 -7.57 5.01
CA GLU A 22 8.24 -7.87 4.57
C GLU A 22 8.21 -8.90 3.44
N VAL A 23 9.09 -8.73 2.47
CA VAL A 23 9.42 -9.74 1.47
C VAL A 23 10.76 -10.31 1.86
N ILE A 24 10.82 -11.61 2.10
CA ILE A 24 12.05 -12.29 2.52
C ILE A 24 12.57 -13.19 1.41
N ASN A 25 13.89 -13.34 1.36
CA ASN A 25 14.54 -14.33 0.50
C ASN A 25 14.60 -15.71 1.19
N ASP A 26 15.16 -16.69 0.48
CA ASP A 26 15.35 -18.07 0.97
C ASP A 26 16.21 -18.17 2.24
N LYS A 27 17.05 -17.15 2.50
CA LYS A 27 17.90 -17.06 3.71
C LYS A 27 17.16 -16.42 4.90
N GLY A 28 15.92 -16.01 4.72
CA GLY A 28 15.12 -15.32 5.75
C GLY A 28 15.40 -13.83 5.88
N ASN A 29 16.25 -13.25 5.03
CA ASN A 29 16.56 -11.82 5.08
C ASN A 29 15.47 -11.01 4.37
N THR A 30 15.06 -9.89 4.97
CA THR A 30 14.16 -8.92 4.33
C THR A 30 14.88 -8.25 3.15
N VAL A 31 14.32 -8.44 1.96
CA VAL A 31 14.87 -7.91 0.70
C VAL A 31 13.97 -6.86 0.06
N ASP A 32 12.73 -6.68 0.53
CA ASP A 32 11.79 -5.66 0.06
C ASP A 32 10.66 -5.49 1.07
N LYS A 33 9.87 -4.43 0.92
CA LYS A 33 8.65 -4.19 1.70
C LYS A 33 7.49 -3.88 0.78
N VAL A 34 6.34 -4.48 1.04
CA VAL A 34 5.08 -4.17 0.34
C VAL A 34 4.24 -3.28 1.24
N TYR A 35 3.95 -2.05 0.82
CA TYR A 35 3.14 -1.11 1.59
C TYR A 35 1.64 -1.31 1.37
N LEU A 36 0.89 -1.18 2.46
CA LEU A 36 -0.56 -1.31 2.50
C LEU A 36 -1.18 -0.12 3.23
N LEU A 37 -2.31 0.37 2.74
CA LEU A 37 -3.11 1.39 3.40
C LEU A 37 -4.40 0.80 3.92
N ARG A 38 -4.77 1.19 5.14
CA ARG A 38 -6.12 1.04 5.66
C ARG A 38 -6.90 2.33 5.46
N TYR A 39 -8.13 2.21 4.99
CA TYR A 39 -9.09 3.28 4.85
C TYR A 39 -10.50 2.76 5.19
N ARG A 40 -11.44 3.66 5.44
CA ARG A 40 -12.86 3.31 5.65
C ARG A 40 -13.69 3.89 4.52
N GLU A 41 -14.63 3.09 4.04
CA GLU A 41 -15.57 3.48 2.99
C GLU A 41 -16.92 2.85 3.34
N ASN A 42 -17.98 3.65 3.40
CA ASN A 42 -19.32 3.20 3.79
C ASN A 42 -19.33 2.42 5.11
N PHE A 43 -18.67 2.96 6.14
CA PHE A 43 -18.51 2.36 7.47
C PHE A 43 -17.75 1.03 7.51
N MET A 44 -17.23 0.55 6.37
CA MET A 44 -16.47 -0.69 6.30
C MET A 44 -14.98 -0.41 6.26
N ASP A 45 -14.22 -1.13 7.09
CA ASP A 45 -12.76 -1.14 7.05
C ASP A 45 -12.27 -1.85 5.78
N LYS A 46 -11.45 -1.15 5.00
CA LYS A 46 -10.85 -1.65 3.76
C LYS A 46 -9.33 -1.50 3.79
N GLN A 47 -8.67 -2.32 2.98
CA GLN A 47 -7.23 -2.30 2.84
C GLN A 47 -6.84 -2.41 1.37
N ILE A 48 -5.78 -1.71 0.99
CA ILE A 48 -5.22 -1.78 -0.36
C ILE A 48 -3.70 -1.81 -0.34
N THR A 49 -3.12 -2.61 -1.24
CA THR A 49 -1.68 -2.61 -1.48
C THR A 49 -1.34 -1.46 -2.42
N ILE A 50 -0.38 -0.61 -2.05
CA ILE A 50 0.02 0.51 -2.92
C ILE A 50 1.18 0.15 -3.83
N GLY A 51 2.20 -0.52 -3.28
CA GLY A 51 3.44 -0.71 -4.00
C GLY A 51 4.57 -1.26 -3.13
N ARG A 52 5.70 -1.52 -3.77
CA ARG A 52 6.92 -2.08 -3.16
C ARG A 52 7.96 -0.99 -2.91
N GLU A 53 8.74 -1.14 -1.85
CA GLU A 53 9.85 -0.26 -1.51
C GLU A 53 10.89 -0.24 -2.65
N LYS A 54 11.22 -1.41 -3.22
CA LYS A 54 12.07 -1.53 -4.41
C LYS A 54 11.55 -0.85 -5.66
N SER A 55 10.24 -0.66 -5.77
CA SER A 55 9.61 0.07 -6.89
C SER A 55 9.57 1.59 -6.65
N GLY A 56 10.33 2.10 -5.67
CA GLY A 56 10.44 3.53 -5.36
C GLY A 56 9.39 4.05 -4.38
N PHE A 57 8.54 3.18 -3.81
CA PHE A 57 7.58 3.62 -2.79
C PHE A 57 8.28 3.81 -1.46
N ASN A 58 8.07 4.95 -0.82
CA ASN A 58 8.52 5.20 0.54
C ASN A 58 7.35 5.66 1.42
N LEU A 59 7.60 5.74 2.73
CA LEU A 59 6.58 6.08 3.71
C LEU A 59 5.93 7.45 3.44
N LYS A 60 6.72 8.45 3.04
CA LYS A 60 6.23 9.80 2.70
C LYS A 60 5.25 9.77 1.52
N MET A 61 5.58 9.03 0.47
CA MET A 61 4.69 8.85 -0.68
C MET A 61 3.42 8.08 -0.30
N CYS A 62 3.54 7.05 0.54
CA CYS A 62 2.40 6.29 1.03
C CYS A 62 1.44 7.18 1.84
N LYS A 63 1.99 8.07 2.68
CA LYS A 63 1.23 9.07 3.44
C LYS A 63 0.47 10.02 2.53
N ALA A 64 1.15 10.63 1.56
CA ALA A 64 0.51 11.52 0.60
C ALA A 64 -0.64 10.81 -0.14
N LYS A 65 -0.41 9.57 -0.61
CA LYS A 65 -1.45 8.76 -1.27
C LYS A 65 -2.62 8.46 -0.35
N ARG A 66 -2.38 8.15 0.94
CA ARG A 66 -3.45 7.92 1.91
C ARG A 66 -4.32 9.17 2.07
N ILE A 67 -3.71 10.34 2.23
CA ILE A 67 -4.43 11.62 2.36
C ILE A 67 -5.31 11.86 1.12
N THR A 68 -4.76 11.67 -0.09
CA THR A 68 -5.53 11.82 -1.33
C THR A 68 -6.71 10.85 -1.38
N ILE A 69 -6.50 9.58 -1.02
CA ILE A 69 -7.58 8.58 -1.00
C ILE A 69 -8.68 8.98 -0.02
N LEU A 70 -8.31 9.40 1.20
CA LEU A 70 -9.29 9.81 2.21
C LEU A 70 -10.08 11.05 1.78
N SER A 71 -9.41 12.06 1.24
CA SER A 71 -10.05 13.28 0.73
C SER A 71 -11.06 12.96 -0.38
N LYS A 72 -10.70 12.09 -1.33
CA LYS A 72 -11.61 11.69 -2.40
C LYS A 72 -12.81 10.88 -1.89
N ILE A 73 -12.62 10.04 -0.86
CA ILE A 73 -13.73 9.31 -0.22
C ILE A 73 -14.69 10.31 0.42
N GLN A 74 -14.17 11.30 1.15
CA GLN A 74 -14.97 12.35 1.78
C GLN A 74 -15.79 13.15 0.77
N ASN A 75 -15.23 13.41 -0.41
CA ASN A 75 -15.91 14.12 -1.50
C ASN A 75 -16.91 13.24 -2.28
N GLY A 76 -17.04 11.96 -1.96
CA GLY A 76 -17.89 11.02 -2.71
C GLY A 76 -17.34 10.63 -4.10
N GLU A 77 -16.11 11.04 -4.44
CA GLU A 77 -15.44 10.74 -5.72
C GLU A 77 -14.87 9.32 -5.77
N TYR A 78 -14.82 8.64 -4.62
CA TYR A 78 -14.14 7.37 -4.45
C TYR A 78 -15.13 6.25 -4.08
N THR A 79 -15.31 5.34 -5.03
CA THR A 79 -15.94 4.03 -4.79
C THR A 79 -14.93 2.92 -5.08
N GLY A 80 -15.00 1.80 -4.36
CA GLY A 80 -14.01 0.70 -4.40
C GLY A 80 -13.50 0.22 -5.78
N LYS A 81 -14.23 0.45 -6.89
CA LYS A 81 -13.78 0.18 -8.27
C LYS A 81 -12.76 1.19 -8.80
N ASN A 82 -12.90 2.47 -8.44
CA ASN A 82 -12.04 3.57 -8.93
C ASN A 82 -10.63 3.56 -8.31
N ILE A 83 -10.48 2.93 -7.14
CA ILE A 83 -9.22 2.92 -6.38
C ILE A 83 -8.16 2.07 -7.08
N LYS A 84 -8.54 0.87 -7.57
CA LYS A 84 -7.64 0.00 -8.33
C LYS A 84 -7.17 0.67 -9.62
N LEU A 85 -8.06 1.39 -10.30
CA LEU A 85 -7.78 2.16 -11.51
C LEU A 85 -6.82 3.34 -11.25
N LEU A 86 -7.00 4.06 -10.15
CA LEU A 86 -6.09 5.15 -9.77
C LEU A 86 -4.69 4.58 -9.47
N LEU A 87 -4.60 3.50 -8.68
CA LEU A 87 -3.31 2.86 -8.40
C LEU A 87 -2.66 2.28 -9.66
N ALA A 88 -3.43 1.70 -10.58
CA ALA A 88 -2.94 1.24 -11.88
C ALA A 88 -2.34 2.37 -12.71
N LYS A 89 -2.97 3.56 -12.76
CA LYS A 89 -2.39 4.74 -13.44
C LYS A 89 -1.06 5.21 -12.82
N TYR A 90 -0.88 5.04 -11.51
CA TYR A 90 0.39 5.34 -10.84
C TYR A 90 1.44 4.23 -11.00
N LEU A 91 1.04 3.00 -11.30
CA LEU A 91 1.94 1.87 -11.59
C LEU A 91 2.44 1.85 -13.04
N ILE A 92 1.79 2.58 -13.95
CA ILE A 92 2.19 2.71 -15.37
C ILE A 92 3.34 3.71 -15.59
N ASN A 93 3.71 4.50 -14.57
CA ASN A 93 4.88 5.40 -14.62
C ASN A 93 6.15 4.77 -14.03
N ILE A 94 6.31 3.44 -14.14
CA ILE A 94 7.54 2.70 -13.85
C ILE A 94 7.97 1.96 -15.10
#